data_AF-A0A6P1CHF3-F1
#
_entry.id   AF-A0A6P1CHF3-F1
#
_cell.length_a   1.000
_cell.length_b   1.000
_cell.length_c   1.000
_cell.angle_alpha   90.00
_cell.angle_beta   90.00
_cell.angle_gamma   90.00
#
_symmetry.space_group_name_H-M   'P 1'
#
loop_
_entity.id
_entity.type
_entity.pdbx_description
1 polymer ?
#
loop_
_entity_poly.entity_id
_entity_poly.type
_entity_poly.pdbx_seq_one_letter_code
_entity_poly.pdbx_strand_id
1 'polypeptide(L)'
;MRTQTLSGVGVPAVPVNVRLVQPCDPATRDIPVGETTEVLRRDGVTDASGVTSFEVPVGCYYFGMDPPPGTTPVPEGMHSLFITRAGETVDGTLRFEEPGLPPPCAAETIERDLGVGPELANASATVSDCDGRWAIIVWDTPGDSQRLVRHDGTTWSTYVAFPHETCWSQAVADGVPGRFEKYFPAC
;
A
#
# COMPACT_ATOMS: atom_id res chain seq x y z
N MET A 1 -4.15 -20.21 -1.89
CA MET A 1 -4.33 -18.75 -2.05
C MET A 1 -4.62 -18.14 -0.70
N ARG A 2 -3.94 -17.03 -0.38
CA ARG A 2 -4.09 -16.32 0.87
C ARG A 2 -4.29 -14.83 0.62
N THR A 3 -5.25 -14.23 1.30
CA THR A 3 -5.52 -12.80 1.36
C THR A 3 -5.28 -12.33 2.78
N GLN A 4 -4.40 -11.36 2.96
CA GLN A 4 -4.03 -10.90 4.30
C GLN A 4 -3.65 -9.42 4.31
N THR A 5 -3.72 -8.79 5.47
CA THR A 5 -3.21 -7.45 5.68
C THR A 5 -1.67 -7.44 5.76
N LEU A 6 -1.05 -6.27 5.80
CA LEU A 6 0.40 -6.14 5.96
C LEU A 6 0.94 -6.76 7.26
N SER A 7 0.14 -6.78 8.34
CA SER A 7 0.46 -7.45 9.60
C SER A 7 0.16 -8.96 9.60
N GLY A 8 -0.40 -9.49 8.50
CA GLY A 8 -0.67 -10.91 8.33
C GLY A 8 -2.05 -11.37 8.83
N VAL A 9 -2.96 -10.44 9.15
CA VAL A 9 -4.35 -10.78 9.48
C VAL A 9 -5.09 -11.22 8.23
N GLY A 10 -5.77 -12.36 8.28
CA GLY A 10 -6.55 -12.86 7.14
C GLY A 10 -7.67 -11.92 6.75
N VAL A 11 -7.79 -11.59 5.46
CA VAL A 11 -8.89 -10.79 4.91
C VAL A 11 -9.92 -11.74 4.31
N PRO A 12 -11.09 -11.92 4.93
CA PRO A 12 -12.06 -12.91 4.50
C PRO A 12 -12.93 -12.42 3.34
N ALA A 13 -13.67 -13.35 2.73
CA ALA A 13 -14.68 -13.06 1.72
C ALA A 13 -14.14 -12.30 0.49
N VAL A 14 -12.86 -12.50 0.15
CA VAL A 14 -12.23 -11.93 -1.04
C VAL A 14 -12.45 -12.88 -2.23
N PRO A 15 -13.14 -12.46 -3.30
CA PRO A 15 -13.13 -13.17 -4.57
C PRO A 15 -11.70 -13.19 -5.15
N VAL A 16 -11.19 -14.39 -5.41
CA VAL A 16 -9.86 -14.61 -6.00
C VAL A 16 -9.97 -15.52 -7.22
N ASN A 17 -9.01 -15.39 -8.12
CA ASN A 17 -8.92 -16.23 -9.30
C ASN A 17 -7.49 -16.72 -9.57
N VAL A 18 -7.40 -17.90 -10.19
CA VAL A 18 -6.18 -18.45 -10.77
C VAL A 18 -6.43 -18.84 -12.22
N ARG A 19 -5.50 -18.47 -13.11
CA ARG A 19 -5.63 -18.55 -14.57
C ARG A 19 -4.42 -19.28 -15.15
N LEU A 20 -4.62 -20.48 -15.69
CA LEU A 20 -3.57 -21.19 -16.43
C LEU A 20 -3.36 -20.49 -17.77
N VAL A 21 -2.11 -20.25 -18.10
CA VAL A 21 -1.73 -19.70 -19.40
C VAL A 21 -0.80 -20.63 -20.17
N GLN A 22 -0.97 -20.65 -21.49
CA GLN A 22 -0.17 -21.46 -22.41
C GLN A 22 0.14 -20.68 -23.70
N PRO A 23 1.24 -20.97 -24.41
CA PRO A 23 2.32 -21.86 -23.99
C PRO A 23 3.14 -21.26 -22.84
N CYS A 24 3.64 -22.09 -21.93
CA CYS A 24 4.60 -21.69 -20.91
C CYS A 24 5.36 -22.93 -20.40
N ASP A 25 6.64 -22.76 -20.06
CA ASP A 25 7.42 -23.78 -19.37
C ASP A 25 7.50 -23.44 -17.87
N PRO A 26 6.73 -24.14 -17.00
CA PRO A 26 6.73 -23.85 -15.57
C PRO A 26 8.09 -24.09 -14.89
N ALA A 27 8.99 -24.88 -15.49
CA ALA A 27 10.33 -25.09 -14.95
C ALA A 27 11.21 -23.83 -15.01
N THR A 28 10.94 -22.94 -15.97
CA THR A 28 11.65 -21.65 -16.11
C THR A 28 11.24 -20.63 -15.06
N ARG A 29 10.06 -20.83 -14.44
CA ARG A 29 9.44 -19.89 -13.48
C ARG A 29 9.28 -18.48 -14.05
N ASP A 30 8.98 -18.41 -15.34
CA ASP A 30 8.69 -17.18 -16.05
C ASP A 30 7.51 -17.38 -17.00
N ILE A 31 6.75 -16.30 -17.26
CA ILE A 31 5.64 -16.32 -18.22
C ILE A 31 5.97 -15.30 -19.31
N PRO A 32 6.20 -15.74 -20.56
CA PRO A 32 6.51 -14.83 -21.67
C PRO A 32 5.42 -13.77 -21.87
N VAL A 33 5.83 -12.52 -22.02
CA VAL A 33 4.89 -11.39 -22.19
C VAL A 33 4.30 -11.42 -23.61
N GLY A 34 2.97 -11.40 -23.71
CA GLY A 34 2.26 -11.24 -24.99
C GLY A 34 2.13 -12.49 -25.85
N GLU A 35 2.71 -13.62 -25.43
CA GLU A 35 2.71 -14.87 -26.20
C GLU A 35 1.77 -15.94 -25.63
N THR A 36 1.17 -15.70 -24.46
CA THR A 36 0.36 -16.70 -23.76
C THR A 36 -1.13 -16.37 -23.80
N THR A 37 -1.97 -17.39 -23.93
CA THR A 37 -3.43 -17.33 -23.82
C THR A 37 -3.91 -18.01 -22.55
N GLU A 38 -4.98 -17.48 -21.96
CA GLU A 38 -5.69 -18.13 -20.86
C GLU A 38 -6.42 -19.38 -21.40
N VAL A 39 -6.14 -20.54 -20.81
CA VAL A 39 -6.75 -21.81 -21.21
C VAL A 39 -7.60 -22.43 -20.11
N LEU A 40 -7.43 -21.98 -18.86
CA LEU A 40 -8.23 -22.42 -17.71
C LEU A 40 -8.35 -21.30 -16.70
N ARG A 41 -9.54 -21.13 -16.15
CA ARG A 41 -9.80 -20.27 -14.99
C ARG A 41 -10.44 -21.06 -13.85
N ARG A 42 -10.06 -20.70 -12.64
CA ARG A 42 -10.76 -21.07 -11.40
C ARG A 42 -10.99 -19.82 -10.59
N ASP A 43 -12.22 -19.69 -10.10
CA ASP A 43 -12.64 -18.63 -9.20
C ASP A 43 -13.01 -19.24 -7.85
N GLY A 44 -12.75 -18.51 -6.78
CA GLY A 44 -13.07 -18.92 -5.42
C GLY A 44 -13.19 -17.72 -4.51
N VAL A 45 -13.63 -17.95 -3.28
CA VAL A 45 -13.76 -16.89 -2.26
C VAL A 45 -12.99 -17.35 -1.03
N THR A 46 -12.24 -16.45 -0.42
CA THR A 46 -11.50 -16.76 0.81
C THR A 46 -12.42 -16.91 2.01
N ASP A 47 -12.08 -17.86 2.89
CA ASP A 47 -12.81 -18.15 4.11
C ASP A 47 -12.56 -17.11 5.21
N ALA A 48 -13.07 -17.36 6.43
CA ALA A 48 -12.90 -16.47 7.58
C ALA A 48 -11.42 -16.21 7.97
N SER A 49 -10.50 -17.08 7.56
CA SER A 49 -9.06 -16.94 7.79
C SER A 49 -8.32 -16.26 6.61
N GLY A 50 -9.04 -15.87 5.56
CA GLY A 50 -8.46 -15.29 4.35
C GLY A 50 -7.79 -16.35 3.46
N VAL A 51 -8.22 -17.60 3.52
CA VAL A 51 -7.61 -18.69 2.74
C VAL A 51 -8.62 -19.34 1.81
N THR A 52 -8.15 -19.76 0.63
CA THR A 52 -8.86 -20.69 -0.25
C THR A 52 -7.86 -21.52 -1.07
N SER A 53 -8.26 -22.70 -1.52
CA SER A 53 -7.39 -23.64 -2.25
C SER A 53 -8.02 -24.08 -3.57
N PHE A 54 -7.17 -24.31 -4.57
CA PHE A 54 -7.58 -24.76 -5.90
C PHE A 54 -6.80 -26.01 -6.29
N GLU A 55 -7.50 -27.01 -6.82
CA GLU A 55 -6.87 -28.10 -7.55
C GLU A 55 -6.70 -27.69 -9.02
N VAL A 56 -5.45 -27.67 -9.48
CA VAL A 56 -5.08 -27.21 -10.82
C VAL A 56 -3.99 -28.12 -11.41
N PRO A 57 -3.90 -28.26 -12.75
CA PRO A 57 -2.84 -29.04 -13.38
C PRO A 57 -1.45 -28.41 -13.22
N VAL A 58 -0.40 -29.15 -13.59
CA VAL A 58 0.97 -28.60 -13.73
C VAL A 58 0.96 -27.50 -14.81
N GLY A 59 1.58 -26.36 -14.54
CA GLY A 59 1.58 -25.23 -15.46
C GLY A 59 1.91 -23.88 -14.83
N CYS A 60 1.80 -22.82 -15.63
CA CYS A 60 2.05 -21.44 -15.25
C CYS A 60 0.74 -20.68 -15.05
N TYR A 61 0.64 -19.94 -13.96
CA TYR A 61 -0.61 -19.30 -13.56
C TYR A 61 -0.40 -17.83 -13.30
N TYR A 62 -1.33 -17.01 -13.79
CA TYR A 62 -1.58 -15.71 -13.18
C TYR A 62 -2.65 -15.86 -12.12
N PHE A 63 -2.53 -15.10 -11.04
CA PHE A 63 -3.58 -15.02 -10.03
C PHE A 63 -3.93 -13.59 -9.71
N GLY A 64 -5.08 -13.39 -9.08
CA GLY A 64 -5.55 -12.07 -8.72
C GLY A 64 -6.80 -12.13 -7.85
N MET A 65 -7.37 -10.95 -7.61
CA MET A 65 -8.58 -10.77 -6.81
C MET A 65 -9.42 -9.63 -7.32
N ASP A 66 -10.69 -9.65 -6.91
CA ASP A 66 -11.58 -8.50 -6.93
C ASP A 66 -11.72 -8.01 -5.47
N PRO A 67 -11.09 -6.88 -5.09
CA PRO A 67 -11.09 -6.39 -3.72
C PRO A 67 -12.52 -6.14 -3.19
N PRO A 68 -12.88 -6.66 -1.99
CA PRO A 68 -14.15 -6.32 -1.35
C PRO A 68 -14.27 -4.81 -1.08
N PRO A 69 -15.49 -4.26 -1.01
CA PRO A 69 -15.71 -2.87 -0.63
C PRO A 69 -15.05 -2.53 0.71
N GLY A 70 -14.42 -1.36 0.80
CA GLY A 70 -13.75 -0.90 2.03
C GLY A 70 -12.37 -1.52 2.28
N THR A 71 -11.84 -2.31 1.34
CA THR A 71 -10.46 -2.81 1.40
C THR A 71 -9.59 -2.08 0.38
N THR A 72 -8.29 -1.93 0.68
CA THR A 72 -7.32 -1.34 -0.24
C THR A 72 -6.26 -2.38 -0.57
N PRO A 73 -6.21 -2.88 -1.81
CA PRO A 73 -5.19 -3.85 -2.20
C PRO A 73 -3.82 -3.18 -2.33
N VAL A 74 -2.76 -3.88 -1.94
CA VAL A 74 -1.39 -3.41 -2.16
C VAL A 74 -1.03 -3.68 -3.63
N PRO A 75 -0.56 -2.69 -4.41
CA PRO A 75 -0.15 -2.92 -5.78
C PRO A 75 1.12 -3.78 -5.82
N GLU A 76 0.98 -5.05 -6.18
CA GLU A 76 2.08 -6.02 -6.19
C GLU A 76 2.30 -6.60 -7.59
N GLY A 77 2.47 -5.72 -8.57
CA GLY A 77 2.86 -6.11 -9.93
C GLY A 77 2.03 -7.26 -10.54
N MET A 78 2.65 -8.08 -11.39
CA MET A 78 2.01 -9.27 -11.95
C MET A 78 2.23 -10.48 -11.06
N HIS A 79 1.14 -10.92 -10.44
CA HIS A 79 1.07 -12.09 -9.59
C HIS A 79 1.11 -13.40 -10.39
N SER A 80 2.19 -14.17 -10.25
CA SER A 80 2.38 -15.46 -10.95
C SER A 80 2.71 -16.61 -9.99
N LEU A 81 2.27 -17.82 -10.37
CA LEU A 81 2.56 -19.09 -9.69
C LEU A 81 2.97 -20.14 -10.71
N PHE A 82 3.82 -21.06 -10.29
CA PHE A 82 4.33 -22.13 -11.16
C PHE A 82 4.18 -23.46 -10.43
N ILE A 83 3.34 -24.34 -10.97
CA ILE A 83 3.23 -25.72 -10.52
C ILE A 83 4.12 -26.55 -11.44
N THR A 84 5.19 -27.10 -10.88
CA THR A 84 6.22 -27.82 -11.66
C THR A 84 6.05 -29.33 -11.60
N ARG A 85 5.34 -29.84 -10.58
CA ARG A 85 5.12 -31.27 -10.37
C ARG A 85 3.70 -31.55 -9.92
N ALA A 86 3.16 -32.71 -10.33
CA ALA A 86 1.85 -33.14 -9.87
C ALA A 86 1.88 -33.40 -8.35
N GLY A 87 0.84 -32.96 -7.63
CA GLY A 87 0.75 -33.06 -6.18
C GLY A 87 1.54 -32.00 -5.40
N GLU A 88 2.26 -31.10 -6.09
CA GLU A 88 2.90 -29.93 -5.47
C GLU A 88 1.82 -28.94 -4.96
N THR A 89 2.06 -28.37 -3.79
CA THR A 89 1.27 -27.25 -3.26
C THR A 89 2.13 -25.99 -3.28
N VAL A 90 1.60 -24.91 -3.87
CA VAL A 90 2.26 -23.61 -3.93
C VAL A 90 1.31 -22.54 -3.40
N ASP A 91 1.85 -21.63 -2.59
CA ASP A 91 1.11 -20.53 -2.00
C ASP A 91 1.23 -19.26 -2.85
N GLY A 92 0.08 -18.70 -3.22
CA GLY A 92 -0.04 -17.33 -3.72
C GLY A 92 -0.63 -16.43 -2.63
N THR A 93 0.00 -15.28 -2.42
CA THR A 93 -0.43 -14.28 -1.43
C THR A 93 -0.82 -12.99 -2.12
N LEU A 94 -1.96 -12.43 -1.71
CA LEU A 94 -2.45 -11.11 -2.10
C LEU A 94 -2.57 -10.29 -0.81
N ARG A 95 -1.96 -9.10 -0.77
CA ARG A 95 -1.98 -8.27 0.42
C ARG A 95 -2.92 -7.09 0.31
N PHE A 96 -3.44 -6.70 1.45
CA PHE A 96 -4.25 -5.51 1.66
C PHE A 96 -3.55 -4.60 2.67
N GLU A 97 -3.86 -3.31 2.59
CA GLU A 97 -3.69 -2.41 3.72
C GLU A 97 -4.56 -2.89 4.91
N GLU A 98 -4.24 -2.44 6.11
CA GLU A 98 -5.02 -2.77 7.31
C GLU A 98 -6.43 -2.15 7.25
N PRO A 99 -7.51 -2.93 7.35
CA PRO A 99 -8.87 -2.40 7.35
C PRO A 99 -9.11 -1.63 8.66
N GLY A 100 -9.38 -0.33 8.55
CA GLY A 100 -9.72 0.53 9.69
C GLY A 100 -8.54 1.17 10.43
N LEU A 101 -7.30 0.99 9.96
CA LEU A 101 -6.24 1.94 10.25
C LEU A 101 -6.27 2.99 9.16
N PRO A 102 -6.39 4.29 9.48
CA PRO A 102 -6.21 5.30 8.46
C PRO A 102 -4.80 5.10 7.88
N PRO A 103 -4.60 5.21 6.56
CA PRO A 103 -3.24 5.22 6.02
C PRO A 103 -2.44 6.27 6.78
N PRO A 104 -1.13 6.09 7.01
CA PRO A 104 -0.33 7.06 7.75
C PRO A 104 -0.49 8.48 7.17
N CYS A 105 -0.80 8.59 5.87
CA CYS A 105 -1.05 9.84 5.16
C CYS A 105 -2.48 10.40 5.26
N ALA A 106 -3.41 9.78 5.98
CA ALA A 106 -4.75 10.32 6.17
C ALA A 106 -4.69 11.59 7.03
N ALA A 107 -5.37 12.65 6.57
CA ALA A 107 -5.37 13.94 7.25
C ALA A 107 -5.82 13.80 8.71
N GLU A 108 -6.87 13.02 8.96
CA GLU A 108 -7.45 12.81 10.29
C GLU A 108 -6.48 12.08 11.24
N THR A 109 -5.59 11.23 10.71
CA THR A 109 -4.54 10.57 11.52
C THR A 109 -3.43 11.51 11.88
N ILE A 110 -2.94 12.29 10.90
CA ILE A 110 -1.92 13.29 11.15
C ILE A 110 -2.46 14.32 12.16
N GLU A 111 -3.69 14.80 12.01
CA GLU A 111 -4.32 15.75 12.94
C GLU A 111 -4.44 15.22 14.36
N ARG A 112 -4.95 13.99 14.51
CA ARG A 112 -5.06 13.33 15.81
C ARG A 112 -3.71 13.24 16.50
N ASP A 113 -2.69 12.80 15.78
CA ASP A 113 -1.35 12.58 16.32
C ASP A 113 -0.64 13.89 16.65
N LEU A 114 -0.83 14.93 15.83
CA LEU A 114 -0.30 16.27 16.09
C LEU A 114 -0.93 16.95 17.33
N GLY A 115 -2.11 16.50 17.75
CA GLY A 115 -2.83 17.12 18.87
C GLY A 115 -3.14 18.59 18.62
N VAL A 116 -3.56 18.95 17.40
CA VAL A 116 -3.77 20.34 17.00
C VAL A 116 -4.74 21.08 17.93
N GLY A 117 -4.41 22.34 18.24
CA GLY A 117 -5.18 23.17 19.15
C GLY A 117 -6.55 23.59 18.59
N PRO A 118 -7.40 24.21 19.42
CA PRO A 118 -8.78 24.57 19.07
C PRO A 118 -8.89 25.54 17.87
N GLU A 119 -7.80 26.25 17.54
CA GLU A 119 -7.69 27.14 16.38
C GLU A 119 -7.70 26.40 15.02
N LEU A 120 -7.31 25.13 15.00
CA LEU A 120 -7.31 24.28 13.80
C LEU A 120 -8.36 23.16 13.88
N ALA A 121 -8.89 22.87 15.07
CA ALA A 121 -9.80 21.75 15.31
C ALA A 121 -11.14 21.82 14.53
N ASN A 122 -11.52 23.00 14.02
CA ASN A 122 -12.72 23.19 13.19
C ASN A 122 -12.40 23.45 11.71
N ALA A 123 -11.12 23.42 11.33
CA ALA A 123 -10.65 23.63 9.97
C ALA A 123 -10.43 22.28 9.28
N SER A 124 -10.74 22.19 8.00
CA SER A 124 -10.52 20.97 7.21
C SER A 124 -9.04 20.84 6.87
N ALA A 125 -8.40 19.74 7.28
CA ALA A 125 -7.04 19.42 6.86
C ALA A 125 -7.00 18.75 5.49
N THR A 126 -5.95 19.04 4.73
CA THR A 126 -5.64 18.39 3.46
C THR A 126 -4.18 17.99 3.42
N VAL A 127 -3.90 16.75 2.98
CA VAL A 127 -2.54 16.25 2.75
C VAL A 127 -2.24 16.29 1.25
N SER A 128 -1.20 17.02 0.85
CA SER A 128 -0.89 17.28 -0.58
C SER A 128 0.31 16.49 -1.12
N ASP A 129 1.18 15.98 -0.24
CA ASP A 129 2.32 15.13 -0.58
C ASP A 129 2.61 14.23 0.63
N CYS A 130 2.76 12.91 0.45
CA CYS A 130 3.08 11.99 1.53
C CYS A 130 3.75 10.69 1.01
N ASP A 131 4.75 10.16 1.73
CA ASP A 131 5.36 8.84 1.47
C ASP A 131 5.23 7.85 2.62
N GLY A 132 4.34 8.14 3.58
CA GLY A 132 4.16 7.33 4.79
C GLY A 132 5.18 7.61 5.90
N ARG A 133 6.21 8.44 5.67
CA ARG A 133 7.11 8.94 6.73
C ARG A 133 7.17 10.45 6.83
N TRP A 134 6.91 11.14 5.73
CA TRP A 134 6.92 12.60 5.64
C TRP A 134 5.69 13.04 4.88
N ALA A 135 5.04 14.12 5.34
CA ALA A 135 3.85 14.64 4.67
C ALA A 135 3.74 16.16 4.75
N ILE A 136 3.17 16.77 3.71
CA ILE A 136 2.69 18.16 3.75
C ILE A 136 1.21 18.15 4.10
N ILE A 137 0.87 18.83 5.19
CA ILE A 137 -0.49 19.03 5.65
C ILE A 137 -0.80 20.52 5.75
N VAL A 138 -2.01 20.92 5.39
CA VAL A 138 -2.50 22.30 5.46
C VAL A 138 -3.95 22.32 5.92
N TRP A 139 -4.34 23.35 6.67
CA TRP A 139 -5.71 23.56 7.15
C TRP A 139 -6.34 24.76 6.45
N ASP A 140 -7.64 24.70 6.17
CA ASP A 140 -8.43 25.76 5.50
C ASP A 140 -8.73 26.99 6.39
N THR A 141 -7.75 27.47 7.14
CA THR A 141 -7.85 28.64 8.03
C THR A 141 -7.11 29.86 7.44
N PRO A 142 -7.48 31.10 7.80
CA PRO A 142 -6.73 32.29 7.40
C PRO A 142 -5.28 32.27 7.90
N GLY A 143 -4.33 32.56 7.01
CA GLY A 143 -2.88 32.57 7.30
C GLY A 143 -2.16 31.30 6.82
N ASP A 144 -0.87 31.18 7.13
CA ASP A 144 -0.07 30.00 6.79
C ASP A 144 -0.25 28.93 7.86
N SER A 145 -1.08 27.94 7.56
CA SER A 145 -1.33 26.78 8.43
C SER A 145 -0.52 25.54 8.01
N GLN A 146 0.19 25.64 6.88
CA GLN A 146 0.92 24.54 6.29
C GLN A 146 2.03 24.05 7.23
N ARG A 147 2.23 22.74 7.27
CA ARG A 147 3.31 22.08 8.01
C ARG A 147 3.94 20.98 7.17
N LEU A 148 5.23 20.75 7.38
CA LEU A 148 5.86 19.48 7.05
C LEU A 148 5.93 18.65 8.33
N VAL A 149 5.38 17.45 8.27
CA VAL A 149 5.30 16.53 9.40
C VAL A 149 6.13 15.28 9.15
N ARG A 150 6.60 14.65 10.24
CA ARG A 150 7.39 13.42 10.22
C ARG A 150 6.73 12.35 11.08
N HIS A 151 6.67 11.13 10.56
CA HIS A 151 6.26 9.93 11.26
C HIS A 151 7.49 9.16 11.74
N ASP A 152 7.55 8.83 13.03
CA ASP A 152 8.67 8.07 13.61
C ASP A 152 8.49 6.54 13.53
N GLY A 153 7.38 6.08 12.94
CA GLY A 153 6.97 4.69 12.91
C GLY A 153 5.80 4.40 13.85
N THR A 154 5.46 5.32 14.75
CA THR A 154 4.31 5.21 15.67
C THR A 154 3.42 6.44 15.65
N THR A 155 3.97 7.65 15.56
CA THR A 155 3.18 8.89 15.60
C THR A 155 3.70 9.97 14.67
N TRP A 156 2.80 10.83 14.19
CA TRP A 156 3.16 12.05 13.48
C TRP A 156 3.52 13.19 14.43
N SER A 157 4.57 13.91 14.07
CA SER A 157 5.01 15.13 14.75
C SER A 157 5.29 16.25 13.75
N THR A 158 5.11 17.50 14.18
CA THR A 158 5.50 18.65 13.35
C THR A 158 7.03 18.72 13.28
N TYR A 159 7.59 18.64 12.08
CA TYR A 159 9.01 18.91 11.86
C TYR A 159 9.23 20.41 11.70
N VAL A 160 8.48 21.06 10.79
CA VAL A 160 8.45 22.52 10.63
C VAL A 160 7.03 23.01 10.35
N ALA A 161 6.71 24.20 10.85
CA ALA A 161 5.54 24.98 10.45
C ALA A 161 6.00 26.09 9.50
N PHE A 162 5.22 26.40 8.46
CA PHE A 162 5.58 27.44 7.50
C PHE A 162 5.06 28.82 7.91
N PRO A 163 5.80 29.91 7.61
CA PRO A 163 7.18 29.92 7.11
C PRO A 163 8.20 29.49 8.19
N HIS A 164 9.36 28.98 7.76
CA HIS A 164 10.45 28.58 8.67
C HIS A 164 11.83 28.98 8.13
N GLU A 165 12.84 28.92 9.00
CA GLU A 165 14.24 29.26 8.70
C GLU A 165 15.17 28.02 8.64
N THR A 166 14.63 26.81 8.82
CA THR A 166 15.43 25.57 8.69
C THR A 166 16.03 25.45 7.29
N CYS A 167 17.34 25.36 7.21
CA CYS A 167 18.09 25.20 5.96
C CYS A 167 17.89 23.83 5.31
N TRP A 168 18.02 23.74 3.98
CA TRP A 168 17.97 22.47 3.27
C TRP A 168 19.09 21.53 3.71
N SER A 169 20.29 22.07 3.95
CA SER A 169 21.43 21.29 4.47
C SER A 169 21.11 20.59 5.80
N GLN A 170 20.44 21.28 6.72
CA GLN A 170 19.97 20.73 7.99
C GLN A 170 18.84 19.71 7.79
N ALA A 171 17.88 20.01 6.92
CA ALA A 171 16.77 19.12 6.61
C ALA A 171 17.23 17.77 6.06
N VAL A 172 18.24 17.76 5.19
CA VAL A 172 18.87 16.54 4.69
C VAL A 172 19.52 15.76 5.83
N ALA A 173 20.22 16.43 6.74
CA ALA A 173 20.83 15.79 7.92
C ALA A 173 19.77 15.15 8.84
N ASP A 174 18.58 15.74 8.92
CA ASP A 174 17.43 15.23 9.69
C ASP A 174 16.62 14.14 8.95
N GLY A 175 17.02 13.81 7.72
CA GLY A 175 16.44 12.73 6.91
C GLY A 175 15.25 13.12 6.05
N VAL A 176 15.06 14.41 5.76
CA VAL A 176 14.03 14.90 4.85
C VAL A 176 14.30 14.41 3.41
N PRO A 177 13.35 13.75 2.73
CA PRO A 177 13.51 13.32 1.35
C PRO A 177 13.67 14.47 0.36
N GLY A 178 14.50 14.28 -0.67
CA GLY A 178 14.80 15.29 -1.69
C GLY A 178 13.58 15.92 -2.38
N ARG A 179 12.44 15.21 -2.45
CA ARG A 179 11.22 15.76 -3.05
C ARG A 179 10.64 16.98 -2.29
N PHE A 180 11.04 17.18 -1.04
CA PHE A 180 10.63 18.32 -0.23
C PHE A 180 11.61 19.51 -0.29
N GLU A 181 12.71 19.42 -1.04
CA GLU A 181 13.73 20.48 -1.14
C GLU A 181 13.13 21.86 -1.46
N LYS A 182 12.11 21.90 -2.32
CA LYS A 182 11.39 23.13 -2.71
C LYS A 182 10.76 23.92 -1.54
N TYR A 183 10.62 23.31 -0.38
CA TYR A 183 10.06 23.94 0.82
C TYR A 183 11.13 24.58 1.73
N PHE A 184 12.41 24.40 1.44
CA PHE A 184 13.51 24.86 2.31
C PHE A 184 14.34 25.97 1.64
N PRO A 185 14.86 26.94 2.41
CA PRO A 185 15.90 27.86 1.94
C PRO A 185 17.22 27.13 1.67
N ALA A 186 17.98 27.62 0.69
CA ALA A 186 19.20 26.98 0.16
C ALA A 186 20.48 27.13 1.03
N CYS A 187 20.36 27.59 2.27
CA CYS A 187 21.45 27.43 3.22
C CYS A 187 21.66 25.92 3.54
#